data_AF-A0A395RSR3-F1
#
_entry.id   AF-A0A395RSR3-F1
#
_cell.length_a   1.000
_cell.length_b   1.000
_cell.length_c   1.000
_cell.angle_alpha   90.00
_cell.angle_beta   90.00
_cell.angle_gamma   90.00
#
_symmetry.space_group_name_H-M   'P 1'
#
loop_
_entity.id
_entity.type
_entity.pdbx_description
1 polymer ?
#
loop_
_entity_poly.entity_id
_entity_poly.type
_entity_poly.pdbx_seq_one_letter_code
_entity_poly.pdbx_strand_id
1 'polypeptide(L)'
;MAAGYKFLPLLTKGQIEKSPEHSEILRHLQTRNETANTSRSIRPSKNSLPPSKQRRNPPLLTKVSAPGEHTRYEPTVRPLPKNAFVGERKVPVPGHTAEFLSFLRIKKPQPKVFSRSLGVKTARFRRTVDATKRIDTELASAAASEDLWDSIMHRMLHEKGDTVGQRRDGPLESFRFTTALSKAWWEMKLFRFNEDWIARSEALSKLVEQERALAKEEMQSGIGPTDPEVAKETLDRILAEYRRKETETQRGKDRKSIDPFQDPFASPRWLKKVSRLEMEELEQNGRRQARHNKKVREFFGEDEQA
;
A
#
# COMPACT_ATOMS: atom_id res chain seq x y z
N MET A 1 -10.99 44.97 4.59
CA MET A 1 -10.10 43.86 4.13
C MET A 1 -8.69 44.13 4.63
N ALA A 2 -8.17 43.45 5.66
CA ALA A 2 -6.81 43.74 6.17
C ALA A 2 -6.14 42.61 6.98
N ALA A 3 -6.77 41.43 7.13
CA ALA A 3 -6.23 40.37 8.00
C ALA A 3 -5.22 39.45 7.30
N GLY A 4 -5.31 39.28 5.97
CA GLY A 4 -4.44 38.35 5.23
C GLY A 4 -3.00 38.83 5.01
N TYR A 5 -2.77 40.14 4.92
CA TYR A 5 -1.46 40.72 4.60
C TYR A 5 -0.57 40.99 5.82
N LYS A 6 -1.07 40.84 7.05
CA LYS A 6 -0.30 41.09 8.29
C LYS A 6 0.81 40.07 8.54
N PHE A 7 0.71 38.90 7.91
CA PHE A 7 1.70 37.83 8.05
C PHE A 7 2.91 38.01 7.13
N LEU A 8 2.76 38.74 6.01
CA LEU A 8 3.88 38.97 5.11
C LEU A 8 5.01 39.75 5.81
N PRO A 9 4.76 40.89 6.51
CA PRO A 9 5.81 41.58 7.25
C PRO A 9 6.49 40.72 8.32
N LEU A 10 5.72 39.86 9.00
CA LEU A 10 6.26 38.95 10.01
C LEU A 10 7.18 37.90 9.37
N LEU A 11 6.78 37.34 8.23
CA LEU A 11 7.60 36.39 7.48
C LEU A 11 8.84 37.05 6.85
N THR A 12 8.71 38.28 6.33
CA THR A 12 9.84 39.05 5.79
C THR A 12 10.87 39.36 6.87
N LYS A 13 10.43 39.79 8.06
CA LYS A 13 11.35 40.02 9.20
C LYS A 13 11.95 38.71 9.73
N GLY A 14 11.16 37.64 9.76
CA GLY A 14 11.59 36.31 10.17
C GLY A 14 12.58 35.63 9.23
N GLN A 15 12.89 36.19 8.07
CA GLN A 15 14.01 35.72 7.22
C GLN A 15 15.38 36.02 7.84
N ILE A 16 15.47 37.03 8.71
CA ILE A 16 16.72 37.41 9.36
C ILE A 16 16.90 36.53 10.60
N GLU A 17 17.93 35.69 10.64
CA GLU A 17 18.17 34.72 11.73
C GLU A 17 18.25 35.35 13.12
N LYS A 18 18.72 36.60 13.22
CA LYS A 18 18.87 37.35 14.47
C LYS A 18 17.62 38.15 14.87
N SER A 19 16.55 38.12 14.08
CA SER A 19 15.31 38.84 14.40
C SER A 19 14.51 38.10 15.48
N PRO A 20 13.81 38.82 16.36
CA PRO A 20 12.94 38.20 17.37
C PRO A 20 11.80 37.40 16.70
N GLU A 21 11.27 37.89 15.58
CA GLU A 21 10.23 37.21 14.80
C GLU A 21 10.69 35.84 14.28
N HIS A 22 11.98 35.68 13.92
CA HIS A 22 12.55 34.38 13.53
C HIS A 22 12.48 33.35 14.67
N SER A 23 12.86 33.77 15.88
CA SER A 23 12.83 32.90 17.07
C SER A 23 11.39 32.50 17.46
N GLU A 24 10.42 33.41 17.29
CA GLU A 24 9.01 33.13 17.55
C GLU A 24 8.42 32.13 16.56
N ILE A 25 8.77 32.25 15.27
CA ILE A 25 8.37 31.30 14.23
C ILE A 25 8.93 29.91 14.54
N LEU A 26 10.22 29.81 14.87
CA LEU A 26 10.84 28.52 15.23
C LEU A 26 10.18 27.89 16.45
N ARG A 27 9.92 28.68 17.50
CA ARG A 27 9.23 28.21 18.71
C ARG A 27 7.83 27.69 18.38
N HIS A 28 7.09 28.40 17.54
CA HIS A 28 5.75 27.97 17.11
C HIS A 28 5.80 26.64 16.33
N LEU A 29 6.76 26.49 15.41
CA LEU A 29 6.95 25.26 14.63
C LEU A 29 7.37 24.08 15.52
N GLN A 30 8.27 24.28 16.47
CA GLN A 30 8.66 23.27 17.45
C GLN A 30 7.47 22.81 18.29
N THR A 31 6.71 23.75 18.86
CA THR A 31 5.48 23.45 19.63
C THR A 31 4.46 22.68 18.79
N ARG A 32 4.31 23.05 17.51
CA ARG A 32 3.41 22.36 16.58
C ARG A 32 3.89 20.94 16.25
N ASN A 33 5.19 20.73 16.14
CA ASN A 33 5.77 19.40 15.93
C ASN A 33 5.61 18.52 17.18
N GLU A 34 5.80 19.06 18.37
CA GLU A 34 5.60 18.35 19.64
C GLU A 34 4.15 17.94 19.84
N THR A 35 3.21 18.85 19.59
CA THR A 35 1.75 18.58 19.64
C THR A 35 1.32 17.56 18.57
N ALA A 36 1.90 17.62 17.36
CA ALA A 36 1.67 16.62 16.34
C ALA A 36 2.24 15.24 16.72
N ASN A 37 3.43 15.20 17.32
CA ASN A 37 4.08 13.97 17.77
C ASN A 37 3.32 13.32 18.93
N THR A 38 2.87 14.11 19.91
CA THR A 38 1.98 13.65 20.98
C THR A 38 0.63 13.18 20.42
N SER A 39 0.02 13.90 19.49
CA SER A 39 -1.20 13.44 18.83
C SER A 39 -1.01 12.12 18.07
N ARG A 40 0.16 11.92 17.44
CA ARG A 40 0.53 10.67 16.76
C ARG A 40 0.78 9.54 17.76
N SER A 41 1.35 9.81 18.93
CA SER A 41 1.57 8.81 19.98
C SER A 41 0.29 8.45 20.75
N ILE A 42 -0.66 9.39 20.88
CA ILE A 42 -1.97 9.19 21.50
C ILE A 42 -2.92 8.39 20.59
N ARG A 43 -2.65 8.28 19.27
CA ARG A 43 -3.44 7.38 18.42
C ARG A 43 -3.39 5.99 19.05
N PRO A 44 -4.55 5.40 19.41
CA PRO A 44 -4.56 4.10 20.03
C PRO A 44 -3.82 3.16 19.08
N SER A 45 -2.71 2.60 19.56
CA SER A 45 -2.09 1.45 18.90
C SER A 45 -3.22 0.49 18.57
N LYS A 46 -3.24 -0.04 17.34
CA LYS A 46 -4.21 -1.06 16.91
C LYS A 46 -4.28 -2.26 17.86
N ASN A 47 -3.31 -2.39 18.77
CA ASN A 47 -3.20 -3.42 19.78
C ASN A 47 -4.09 -3.18 21.02
N SER A 48 -4.71 -2.01 21.18
CA SER A 48 -5.57 -1.65 22.33
C SER A 48 -7.07 -1.88 22.09
N LEU A 49 -7.45 -2.68 21.09
CA LEU A 49 -8.84 -3.10 20.96
C LEU A 49 -9.22 -3.90 22.23
N PRO A 50 -10.34 -3.58 22.89
CA PRO A 50 -10.79 -4.35 24.05
C PRO A 50 -10.93 -5.83 23.67
N PRO A 51 -10.69 -6.78 24.60
CA PRO A 51 -10.75 -8.22 24.32
C PRO A 51 -12.05 -8.66 23.63
N SER A 52 -13.16 -7.97 23.92
CA SER A 52 -14.47 -8.19 23.31
C SER A 52 -14.52 -7.92 21.79
N LYS A 53 -13.61 -7.09 21.26
CA LYS A 53 -13.46 -6.76 19.83
C LYS A 53 -12.28 -7.49 19.17
N GLN A 54 -11.52 -8.30 19.90
CA GLN A 54 -10.51 -9.17 19.31
C GLN A 54 -11.20 -10.21 18.43
N ARG A 55 -10.58 -10.54 17.29
CA ARG A 55 -11.13 -11.51 16.34
C ARG A 55 -11.30 -12.86 17.05
N ARG A 56 -12.54 -13.23 17.38
CA ARG A 56 -12.82 -14.51 18.05
C ARG A 56 -12.34 -15.71 17.25
N ASN A 57 -12.41 -15.59 15.93
CA ASN A 57 -12.01 -16.63 14.99
C ASN A 57 -10.67 -16.30 14.33
N PRO A 58 -9.79 -17.31 14.18
CA PRO A 58 -8.53 -17.15 13.48
C PRO A 58 -8.77 -16.72 12.03
N PRO A 59 -7.79 -16.05 11.40
CA PRO A 59 -7.82 -15.86 9.96
C PRO A 59 -7.94 -17.22 9.25
N LEU A 60 -8.58 -17.24 8.08
CA LEU A 60 -8.70 -18.48 7.31
C LEU A 60 -7.35 -18.95 6.75
N LEU A 61 -6.52 -17.98 6.34
CA LEU A 61 -5.21 -18.21 5.76
C LEU A 61 -4.16 -17.41 6.54
N THR A 62 -3.02 -18.06 6.79
CA THR A 62 -1.83 -17.48 7.42
C THR A 62 -0.70 -17.41 6.39
N LYS A 63 0.00 -16.28 6.35
CA LYS A 63 1.19 -16.12 5.49
C LYS A 63 2.35 -16.87 6.13
N VAL A 64 2.93 -17.83 5.40
CA VAL A 64 4.03 -18.69 5.88
C VAL A 64 5.38 -18.21 5.34
N SER A 65 5.41 -17.64 4.14
CA SER A 65 6.62 -17.10 3.51
C SER A 65 7.25 -15.97 4.33
N ALA A 66 8.58 -15.97 4.41
CA ALA A 66 9.35 -14.93 5.10
C ALA A 66 9.29 -13.57 4.37
N PRO A 67 9.73 -12.47 5.00
CA PRO A 67 9.88 -11.19 4.32
C PRO A 67 10.85 -11.31 3.14
N GLY A 68 10.42 -10.95 1.94
CA GLY A 68 11.24 -10.99 0.72
C GLY A 68 11.11 -12.26 -0.12
N GLU A 69 10.49 -13.32 0.41
CA GLU A 69 10.17 -14.53 -0.34
C GLU A 69 8.86 -14.41 -1.11
N HIS A 70 8.67 -15.28 -2.11
CA HIS A 70 7.41 -15.36 -2.84
C HIS A 70 6.26 -15.67 -1.89
N THR A 71 5.16 -14.92 -2.03
CA THR A 71 4.09 -14.97 -1.03
C THR A 71 3.42 -16.33 -1.05
N ARG A 72 3.40 -17.02 0.09
CA ARG A 72 2.74 -18.31 0.25
C ARG A 72 1.79 -18.29 1.43
N TYR A 73 0.58 -18.81 1.20
CA TYR A 73 -0.46 -18.94 2.20
C TYR A 73 -0.76 -20.40 2.49
N GLU A 74 -1.02 -20.68 3.76
CA GLU A 74 -1.52 -21.98 4.19
C GLU A 74 -2.78 -21.79 5.04
N PRO A 75 -3.72 -22.75 4.99
CA PRO A 75 -4.83 -22.81 5.92
C PRO A 75 -4.38 -22.74 7.37
N THR A 76 -5.04 -21.90 8.16
CA THR A 76 -4.62 -21.68 9.55
C THR A 76 -5.09 -22.78 10.49
N VAL A 77 -6.35 -23.19 10.35
CA VAL A 77 -6.98 -24.20 11.20
C VAL A 77 -7.72 -25.26 10.39
N ARG A 78 -8.12 -24.93 9.16
CA ARG A 78 -8.85 -25.86 8.29
C ARG A 78 -7.88 -26.76 7.52
N PRO A 79 -8.31 -27.97 7.10
CA PRO A 79 -9.62 -28.57 7.32
C PRO A 79 -9.83 -29.02 8.77
N LEU A 80 -11.06 -28.87 9.27
CA LEU A 80 -11.41 -29.31 10.63
C LEU A 80 -11.73 -30.82 10.64
N PRO A 81 -11.56 -31.54 11.76
CA PRO A 81 -12.00 -32.94 11.89
C PRO A 81 -13.53 -33.06 11.92
N LYS A 82 -14.08 -34.24 11.58
CA LYS A 82 -15.53 -34.51 11.58
C LYS A 82 -16.18 -34.17 12.92
N ASN A 83 -15.50 -34.52 14.02
CA ASN A 83 -15.99 -34.31 15.38
C ASN A 83 -16.22 -32.84 15.73
N ALA A 84 -15.68 -31.88 14.97
CA ALA A 84 -15.88 -30.44 15.18
C ALA A 84 -17.12 -29.89 14.45
N PHE A 85 -17.92 -30.75 13.80
CA PHE A 85 -19.12 -30.35 13.07
C PHE A 85 -20.37 -31.05 13.59
N VAL A 86 -21.48 -30.31 13.62
CA VAL A 86 -22.80 -30.89 13.83
C VAL A 86 -23.36 -31.30 12.47
N GLY A 87 -23.52 -32.61 12.26
CA GLY A 87 -24.07 -33.19 11.03
C GLY A 87 -23.07 -33.30 9.86
N GLU A 88 -23.57 -33.12 8.65
CA GLU A 88 -22.77 -33.25 7.42
C GLU A 88 -21.80 -32.09 7.22
N ARG A 89 -20.60 -32.42 6.72
CA ARG A 89 -19.58 -31.42 6.38
C ARG A 89 -20.04 -30.62 5.17
N LYS A 90 -20.24 -29.31 5.37
CA LYS A 90 -20.56 -28.38 4.29
C LYS A 90 -19.29 -27.81 3.67
N VAL A 91 -19.00 -28.24 2.46
CA VAL A 91 -17.88 -27.72 1.66
C VAL A 91 -18.20 -26.26 1.24
N PRO A 92 -17.33 -25.28 1.53
CA PRO A 92 -17.50 -23.91 1.06
C PRO A 92 -17.46 -23.82 -0.46
N VAL A 93 -18.29 -22.93 -1.02
CA VAL A 93 -18.31 -22.71 -2.48
C VAL A 93 -17.26 -21.65 -2.82
N PRO A 94 -16.27 -21.94 -3.70
CA PRO A 94 -15.33 -20.93 -4.17
C PRO A 94 -16.07 -19.91 -5.05
N GLY A 95 -15.68 -18.64 -4.92
CA GLY A 95 -16.19 -17.54 -5.72
C GLY A 95 -15.07 -16.57 -6.07
N HIS A 96 -15.22 -15.90 -7.21
CA HIS A 96 -14.27 -14.91 -7.70
C HIS A 96 -14.98 -13.59 -7.95
N THR A 97 -14.27 -12.50 -7.73
CA THR A 97 -14.72 -11.17 -8.17
C THR A 97 -14.14 -10.88 -9.56
N ALA A 98 -14.69 -9.90 -10.28
CA ALA A 98 -14.20 -9.48 -11.59
C ALA A 98 -12.71 -9.07 -11.57
N GLU A 99 -12.21 -8.57 -10.43
CA GLU A 99 -10.80 -8.25 -10.22
C GLU A 99 -9.97 -9.45 -9.76
N PHE A 100 -10.38 -10.71 -10.02
CA PHE A 100 -9.64 -11.92 -9.65
C PHE A 100 -9.42 -12.14 -8.13
N LEU A 101 -10.12 -11.39 -7.28
CA LEU A 101 -10.12 -11.66 -5.84
C LEU A 101 -10.93 -12.92 -5.54
N SER A 102 -10.24 -14.00 -5.20
CA SER A 102 -10.82 -15.28 -4.78
C SER A 102 -11.30 -15.24 -3.33
N PHE A 103 -12.47 -15.81 -3.08
CA PHE A 103 -13.06 -15.89 -1.75
C PHE A 103 -13.92 -17.15 -1.59
N LEU A 104 -14.18 -17.55 -0.34
CA LEU A 104 -15.07 -18.68 -0.05
C LEU A 104 -16.42 -18.18 0.45
N ARG A 105 -17.49 -18.77 -0.07
CA ARG A 105 -18.85 -18.55 0.37
C ARG A 105 -19.33 -19.72 1.23
N ILE A 106 -19.51 -19.45 2.51
CA ILE A 106 -19.94 -20.46 3.50
C ILE A 106 -21.47 -20.59 3.54
N LYS A 107 -22.21 -19.48 3.37
CA LYS A 107 -23.69 -19.48 3.43
C LYS A 107 -24.36 -18.63 2.34
N LYS A 108 -25.62 -18.94 2.03
CA LYS A 108 -26.53 -18.13 1.22
C LYS A 108 -27.69 -17.63 2.11
N PRO A 109 -28.09 -16.34 2.03
CA PRO A 109 -27.45 -15.23 1.33
C PRO A 109 -26.07 -14.87 1.93
N GLN A 110 -25.22 -14.21 1.14
CA GLN A 110 -23.88 -13.81 1.60
C GLN A 110 -24.01 -12.75 2.71
N PRO A 111 -23.23 -12.83 3.81
CA PRO A 111 -23.28 -11.81 4.85
C PRO A 111 -22.91 -10.42 4.30
N LYS A 112 -23.71 -9.39 4.66
CA LYS A 112 -23.49 -8.00 4.22
C LYS A 112 -22.09 -7.48 4.58
N VAL A 113 -21.58 -7.82 5.77
CA VAL A 113 -20.23 -7.44 6.23
C VAL A 113 -19.15 -8.04 5.32
N PHE A 114 -19.34 -9.29 4.90
CA PHE A 114 -18.39 -9.97 4.03
C PHE A 114 -18.40 -9.38 2.62
N SER A 115 -19.59 -9.16 2.04
CA SER A 115 -19.73 -8.46 0.75
C SER A 115 -19.11 -7.05 0.78
N ARG A 116 -19.35 -6.26 1.84
CA ARG A 116 -18.72 -4.95 2.02
C ARG A 116 -17.20 -5.05 2.09
N SER A 117 -16.66 -6.05 2.78
CA SER A 117 -15.21 -6.25 2.88
C SER A 117 -14.57 -6.58 1.53
N LEU A 118 -15.25 -7.36 0.69
CA LEU A 118 -14.81 -7.64 -0.68
C LEU A 118 -14.83 -6.36 -1.51
N GLY A 119 -15.92 -5.60 -1.45
CA GLY A 119 -16.06 -4.31 -2.15
C GLY A 119 -14.97 -3.29 -1.78
N VAL A 120 -14.58 -3.22 -0.50
CA VAL A 120 -13.48 -2.35 -0.07
C VAL A 120 -12.13 -2.80 -0.65
N LYS A 121 -11.88 -4.12 -0.72
CA LYS A 121 -10.64 -4.65 -1.30
C LYS A 121 -10.56 -4.41 -2.81
N THR A 122 -11.65 -4.65 -3.53
CA THR A 122 -11.71 -4.44 -4.98
C THR A 122 -11.64 -2.96 -5.33
N ALA A 123 -12.30 -2.09 -4.56
CA ALA A 123 -12.18 -0.64 -4.72
C ALA A 123 -10.73 -0.16 -4.50
N ARG A 124 -9.99 -0.74 -3.56
CA ARG A 124 -8.57 -0.40 -3.35
C ARG A 124 -7.71 -0.80 -4.55
N PHE A 125 -7.96 -1.96 -5.13
CA PHE A 125 -7.28 -2.40 -6.34
C PHE A 125 -7.59 -1.48 -7.53
N ARG A 126 -8.87 -1.20 -7.80
CA ARG A 126 -9.29 -0.27 -8.85
C ARG A 126 -8.60 1.09 -8.73
N ARG A 127 -8.59 1.69 -7.53
CA ARG A 127 -7.87 2.96 -7.28
C ARG A 127 -6.37 2.88 -7.61
N THR A 128 -5.75 1.73 -7.40
CA THR A 128 -4.32 1.51 -7.69
C THR A 128 -4.09 1.43 -9.21
N VAL A 129 -4.98 0.72 -9.92
CA VAL A 129 -4.99 0.66 -11.39
C VAL A 129 -5.24 2.04 -11.99
N ASP A 130 -6.27 2.74 -11.51
CA ASP A 130 -6.61 4.09 -11.97
C ASP A 130 -5.47 5.09 -11.74
N ALA A 131 -4.79 5.00 -10.59
CA ALA A 131 -3.63 5.85 -10.31
C ALA A 131 -2.46 5.58 -11.28
N THR A 132 -2.21 4.31 -11.60
CA THR A 132 -1.17 3.93 -12.57
C THR A 132 -1.52 4.47 -13.96
N LYS A 133 -2.77 4.26 -14.39
CA LYS A 133 -3.27 4.77 -15.68
C LYS A 133 -3.16 6.29 -15.78
N ARG A 134 -3.56 7.04 -14.74
CA ARG A 134 -3.45 8.51 -14.72
C ARG A 134 -2.01 8.99 -14.88
N ILE A 135 -1.05 8.26 -14.29
CA ILE A 135 0.35 8.60 -14.45
C ILE A 135 0.77 8.43 -15.91
N ASP A 136 0.41 7.30 -16.52
CA ASP A 136 0.76 7.01 -17.92
C ASP A 136 0.08 7.96 -18.92
N THR A 137 -1.17 8.35 -18.68
CA THR A 137 -1.95 9.14 -19.65
C THR A 137 -1.78 10.65 -19.49
N GLU A 138 -1.75 11.15 -18.26
CA GLU A 138 -1.79 12.60 -17.98
C GLU A 138 -0.43 13.09 -17.49
N LEU A 139 0.06 12.54 -16.38
CA LEU A 139 1.20 13.10 -15.66
C LEU A 139 2.52 12.97 -16.43
N ALA A 140 2.74 11.86 -17.16
CA ALA A 140 3.96 11.68 -17.94
C ALA A 140 4.17 12.78 -18.99
N SER A 141 3.08 13.24 -19.61
CA SER A 141 3.15 14.34 -20.60
C SER A 141 3.32 15.71 -19.93
N ALA A 142 2.56 15.98 -18.88
CA ALA A 142 2.66 17.22 -18.11
C ALA A 142 4.05 17.40 -17.49
N ALA A 143 4.65 16.29 -17.02
CA ALA A 143 5.97 16.32 -16.43
C ALA A 143 7.08 16.75 -17.39
N ALA A 144 6.98 16.37 -18.67
CA ALA A 144 7.94 16.80 -19.67
C ALA A 144 7.85 18.31 -19.95
N SER A 145 6.64 18.86 -19.98
CA SER A 145 6.42 20.29 -20.20
C SER A 145 6.86 21.12 -19.00
N GLU A 146 6.60 20.65 -17.78
CA GLU A 146 7.01 21.34 -16.55
C GLU A 146 8.53 21.38 -16.42
N ASP A 147 9.22 20.26 -16.63
CA ASP A 147 10.69 20.22 -16.58
C ASP A 147 11.32 21.15 -17.63
N LEU A 148 10.70 21.25 -18.81
CA LEU A 148 11.14 22.19 -19.84
C LEU A 148 10.94 23.62 -19.37
N TRP A 149 9.79 23.95 -18.79
CA TRP A 149 9.52 25.27 -18.24
C TRP A 149 10.52 25.63 -17.13
N ASP A 150 10.75 24.72 -16.18
CA ASP A 150 11.75 24.89 -15.11
C ASP A 150 13.14 25.16 -15.70
N SER A 151 13.54 24.43 -16.76
CA SER A 151 14.84 24.64 -17.41
C SER A 151 14.97 26.02 -18.07
N ILE A 152 13.90 26.54 -18.67
CA ILE A 152 13.86 27.88 -19.28
C ILE A 152 13.92 28.93 -18.17
N MET A 153 13.13 28.77 -17.11
CA MET A 153 13.10 29.70 -15.98
C MET A 153 14.45 29.76 -15.26
N HIS A 154 15.10 28.62 -15.02
CA HIS A 154 16.44 28.58 -14.42
C HIS A 154 17.46 29.32 -15.29
N ARG A 155 17.38 29.19 -16.62
CA ARG A 155 18.27 29.90 -17.55
C ARG A 155 18.05 31.41 -17.48
N MET A 156 16.80 31.86 -17.55
CA MET A 156 16.45 33.29 -17.47
C MET A 156 16.84 33.93 -16.12
N LEU A 157 16.74 33.18 -15.02
CA LEU A 157 17.18 33.64 -13.70
C LEU A 157 18.71 33.74 -13.63
N HIS A 158 19.41 32.75 -14.19
CA HIS A 158 20.88 32.76 -14.26
C HIS A 158 21.40 33.93 -15.09
N GLU A 159 20.78 34.25 -16.22
CA GLU A 159 21.12 35.44 -17.05
C GLU A 159 20.93 36.76 -16.29
N LYS A 160 19.98 36.82 -15.36
CA LYS A 160 19.73 37.99 -14.51
C LYS A 160 20.61 38.04 -13.26
N GLY A 161 21.52 37.08 -13.08
CA GLY A 161 22.42 37.00 -11.93
C GLY A 161 21.72 36.61 -10.62
N ASP A 162 20.51 36.05 -10.69
CA ASP A 162 19.70 35.70 -9.52
C ASP A 162 19.86 34.21 -9.18
N THR A 163 20.42 33.90 -8.00
CA THR A 163 20.75 32.53 -7.57
C THR A 163 19.72 31.92 -6.62
N VAL A 164 18.57 32.56 -6.41
CA VAL A 164 17.53 32.15 -5.45
C VAL A 164 16.96 30.74 -5.74
N GLY A 165 17.19 30.20 -6.94
CA GLY A 165 16.77 28.86 -7.35
C GLY A 165 17.92 27.96 -7.82
N GLN A 166 19.01 27.80 -7.05
CA GLN A 166 19.99 26.75 -7.37
C GLN A 166 19.28 25.40 -7.51
N ARG A 167 19.57 24.70 -8.60
CA ARG A 167 19.01 23.38 -8.90
C ARG A 167 19.34 22.45 -7.73
N ARG A 168 18.31 21.84 -7.13
CA ARG A 168 18.52 20.89 -6.04
C ARG A 168 18.97 19.58 -6.65
N ASP A 169 20.24 19.24 -6.50
CA ASP A 169 20.74 17.94 -6.90
C ASP A 169 20.02 16.83 -6.11
N GLY A 170 19.33 15.93 -6.82
CA GLY A 170 18.77 14.73 -6.20
C GLY A 170 17.57 14.08 -6.89
N PRO A 171 17.03 12.98 -6.31
CA PRO A 171 15.93 12.19 -6.87
C PRO A 171 14.57 12.91 -6.96
N LEU A 172 14.51 14.22 -6.69
CA LEU A 172 13.31 15.04 -6.77
C LEU A 172 13.56 16.31 -7.61
N GLU A 173 14.65 16.32 -8.39
CA GLU A 173 15.08 17.45 -9.20
C GLU A 173 14.19 17.69 -10.43
N SER A 174 13.57 16.62 -10.93
CA SER A 174 12.74 16.65 -12.12
C SER A 174 11.35 16.10 -11.80
N PHE A 175 10.32 16.79 -12.29
CA PHE A 175 8.95 16.33 -12.17
C PHE A 175 8.77 15.01 -12.94
N ARG A 176 9.48 14.81 -14.06
CA ARG A 176 9.51 13.52 -14.77
C ARG A 176 10.06 12.41 -13.91
N PHE A 177 11.18 12.63 -13.23
CA PHE A 177 11.75 11.64 -12.34
C PHE A 177 10.75 11.28 -11.22
N THR A 178 10.10 12.26 -10.59
CA THR A 178 9.06 11.97 -9.58
C THR A 178 7.86 11.23 -10.14
N THR A 179 7.51 11.48 -11.40
CA THR A 179 6.41 10.80 -12.08
C THR A 179 6.78 9.34 -12.36
N ALA A 180 8.00 9.09 -12.86
CA ALA A 180 8.55 7.74 -13.04
C ALA A 180 8.68 6.98 -11.71
N LEU A 181 9.11 7.66 -10.64
CA LEU A 181 9.17 7.10 -9.29
C LEU A 181 7.77 6.70 -8.81
N SER A 182 6.79 7.57 -9.00
CA SER A 182 5.39 7.32 -8.63
C SER A 182 4.82 6.14 -9.41
N LYS A 183 5.08 6.07 -10.72
CA LYS A 183 4.70 4.94 -11.58
C LYS A 183 5.29 3.64 -11.05
N ALA A 184 6.60 3.59 -10.84
CA ALA A 184 7.30 2.42 -10.32
C ALA A 184 6.73 1.93 -8.99
N TRP A 185 6.34 2.87 -8.11
CA TRP A 185 5.70 2.53 -6.84
C TRP A 185 4.33 1.88 -7.02
N TRP A 186 3.47 2.46 -7.86
CA TRP A 186 2.14 1.93 -8.12
C TRP A 186 2.19 0.57 -8.82
N GLU A 187 3.10 0.40 -9.78
CA GLU A 187 3.37 -0.89 -10.44
C GLU A 187 3.84 -1.94 -9.45
N MET A 188 4.81 -1.62 -8.58
CA MET A 188 5.25 -2.55 -7.54
C MET A 188 4.09 -2.92 -6.61
N LYS A 189 3.22 -1.96 -6.29
CA LYS A 189 2.05 -2.21 -5.44
C LYS A 189 1.04 -3.11 -6.13
N LEU A 190 0.79 -2.93 -7.42
CA LEU A 190 -0.05 -3.82 -8.24
C LEU A 190 0.55 -5.24 -8.29
N PHE A 191 1.85 -5.36 -8.53
CA PHE A 191 2.54 -6.64 -8.55
C PHE A 191 2.37 -7.38 -7.22
N ARG A 192 2.58 -6.69 -6.09
CA ARG A 192 2.34 -7.26 -4.75
C ARG A 192 0.88 -7.66 -4.51
N PHE A 193 -0.09 -6.90 -5.03
CA PHE A 193 -1.49 -7.30 -4.95
C PHE A 193 -1.74 -8.59 -5.72
N ASN A 194 -1.22 -8.68 -6.95
CA ASN A 194 -1.40 -9.84 -7.81
C ASN A 194 -0.76 -11.09 -7.19
N GLU A 195 0.49 -11.00 -6.73
CA GLU A 195 1.15 -12.12 -6.02
C GLU A 195 0.35 -12.56 -4.79
N ASP A 196 -0.11 -11.62 -3.97
CA ASP A 196 -0.90 -11.92 -2.77
C ASP A 196 -2.23 -12.60 -3.15
N TRP A 197 -2.87 -12.17 -4.23
CA TRP A 197 -4.17 -12.70 -4.66
C TRP A 197 -4.04 -14.08 -5.31
N ILE A 198 -3.03 -14.31 -6.14
CA ILE A 198 -2.72 -15.61 -6.74
C ILE A 198 -2.42 -16.62 -5.62
N ALA A 199 -1.51 -16.27 -4.70
CA ALA A 199 -1.13 -17.16 -3.60
C ALA A 199 -2.31 -17.50 -2.68
N ARG A 200 -3.20 -16.53 -2.41
CA ARG A 200 -4.45 -16.81 -1.68
C ARG A 200 -5.38 -17.70 -2.48
N SER A 201 -5.54 -17.46 -3.78
CA SER A 201 -6.41 -18.25 -4.65
C SER A 201 -5.98 -19.72 -4.66
N GLU A 202 -4.67 -19.98 -4.82
CA GLU A 202 -4.10 -21.32 -4.77
C GLU A 202 -4.36 -22.00 -3.42
N ALA A 203 -4.12 -21.29 -2.31
CA ALA A 203 -4.35 -21.83 -0.98
C ALA A 203 -5.84 -22.13 -0.72
N LEU A 204 -6.75 -21.29 -1.24
CA LEU A 204 -8.18 -21.52 -1.15
C LEU A 204 -8.63 -22.73 -2.00
N SER A 205 -8.07 -22.91 -3.20
CA SER A 205 -8.38 -24.08 -4.05
C SER A 205 -7.98 -25.37 -3.35
N LYS A 206 -6.73 -25.43 -2.86
CA LYS A 206 -6.20 -26.59 -2.10
C LYS A 206 -7.07 -26.91 -0.88
N LEU A 207 -7.49 -25.88 -0.13
CA LEU A 207 -8.37 -26.07 1.02
C LEU A 207 -9.73 -26.63 0.61
N VAL A 208 -10.34 -26.13 -0.46
CA VAL A 208 -11.64 -26.62 -0.93
C VAL A 208 -11.53 -28.06 -1.43
N GLU A 209 -10.45 -28.42 -2.12
CA GLU A 209 -10.17 -29.79 -2.55
C GLU A 209 -10.03 -30.75 -1.37
N GLN A 210 -9.27 -30.36 -0.33
CA GLN A 210 -9.14 -31.13 0.90
C GLN A 210 -10.49 -31.32 1.61
N GLU A 211 -11.28 -30.25 1.75
CA GLU A 211 -12.62 -30.31 2.36
C GLU A 211 -13.57 -31.20 1.53
N ARG A 212 -13.45 -31.22 0.20
CA ARG A 212 -14.21 -32.13 -0.68
C ARG A 212 -13.78 -33.59 -0.53
N ALA A 213 -12.49 -33.86 -0.42
CA ALA A 213 -11.98 -35.20 -0.20
C ALA A 213 -12.50 -35.78 1.13
N LEU A 214 -12.35 -35.00 2.22
CA LEU A 214 -12.87 -35.39 3.54
C LEU A 214 -14.39 -35.56 3.55
N ALA A 215 -15.14 -34.69 2.85
CA ALA A 215 -16.58 -34.86 2.76
C ALA A 215 -16.99 -36.18 2.07
N LYS A 216 -16.25 -36.60 1.03
CA LYS A 216 -16.49 -37.88 0.35
C LYS A 216 -16.14 -39.07 1.25
N GLU A 217 -15.01 -39.01 1.94
CA GLU A 217 -14.58 -40.05 2.89
C GLU A 217 -15.59 -40.23 4.03
N GLU A 218 -16.09 -39.13 4.60
CA GLU A 218 -17.11 -39.15 5.65
C GLU A 218 -18.44 -39.72 5.16
N MET A 219 -18.85 -39.39 3.93
CA MET A 219 -20.06 -39.97 3.31
C MET A 219 -19.92 -41.48 3.10
N GLN A 220 -18.74 -41.95 2.66
CA GLN A 220 -18.47 -43.38 2.48
C GLN A 220 -18.38 -44.14 3.81
N SER A 221 -17.84 -43.51 4.84
CA SER A 221 -17.63 -44.13 6.15
C SER A 221 -18.91 -44.23 6.99
N GLY A 222 -20.00 -43.57 6.59
CA GLY A 222 -21.28 -43.62 7.30
C GLY A 222 -21.23 -43.04 8.73
N ILE A 223 -20.25 -42.16 9.02
CA ILE A 223 -20.07 -41.59 10.36
C ILE A 223 -21.29 -40.74 10.70
N GLY A 224 -22.01 -41.14 11.75
CA GLY A 224 -23.23 -40.50 12.21
C GLY A 224 -23.04 -39.05 12.70
N PRO A 225 -24.14 -38.33 12.96
CA PRO A 225 -24.08 -36.96 13.48
C PRO A 225 -23.37 -36.90 14.82
N THR A 226 -22.38 -36.00 14.96
CA THR A 226 -21.74 -35.73 16.25
C THR A 226 -22.64 -34.88 17.14
N ASP A 227 -22.65 -35.18 18.44
CA ASP A 227 -23.37 -34.40 19.43
C ASP A 227 -22.92 -32.92 19.44
N PRO A 228 -23.86 -31.97 19.61
CA PRO A 228 -23.57 -30.55 19.47
C PRO A 228 -22.64 -30.01 20.57
N GLU A 229 -22.63 -30.62 21.74
CA GLU A 229 -21.75 -30.23 22.85
C GLU A 229 -20.30 -30.67 22.57
N VAL A 230 -20.11 -31.93 22.18
CA VAL A 230 -18.80 -32.48 21.78
C VAL A 230 -18.20 -31.70 20.60
N ALA A 231 -19.02 -31.31 19.63
CA ALA A 231 -18.58 -30.51 18.49
C ALA A 231 -18.10 -29.11 18.87
N LYS A 232 -18.74 -28.49 19.89
CA LYS A 232 -18.29 -27.19 20.41
C LYS A 232 -16.99 -27.32 21.19
N GLU A 233 -16.90 -28.31 22.08
CA GLU A 233 -15.70 -28.51 22.91
C GLU A 233 -14.46 -28.83 22.07
N THR A 234 -14.59 -29.69 21.07
CA THR A 234 -13.49 -30.01 20.14
C THR A 234 -13.06 -28.78 19.36
N LEU A 235 -14.01 -27.98 18.86
CA LEU A 235 -13.70 -26.72 18.17
C LEU A 235 -12.99 -25.73 19.10
N ASP A 236 -13.50 -25.55 20.32
CA ASP A 236 -12.93 -24.61 21.30
C ASP A 236 -11.51 -25.03 21.71
N ARG A 237 -11.25 -26.33 21.84
CA ARG A 237 -9.90 -26.86 22.07
C ARG A 237 -8.94 -26.52 20.93
N ILE A 238 -9.35 -26.76 19.69
CA ILE A 238 -8.54 -26.43 18.50
C ILE A 238 -8.25 -24.92 18.46
N LEU A 239 -9.25 -24.09 18.74
CA LEU A 239 -9.09 -22.63 18.77
C LEU A 239 -8.17 -22.16 19.91
N ALA A 240 -8.25 -22.80 21.08
CA ALA A 240 -7.38 -22.50 22.22
C ALA A 240 -5.92 -22.85 21.92
N GLU A 241 -5.66 -24.00 21.30
CA GLU A 241 -4.32 -24.41 20.87
C GLU A 241 -3.73 -23.43 19.85
N TYR A 242 -4.54 -22.97 18.88
CA TYR A 242 -4.11 -21.95 17.93
C TYR A 242 -3.70 -20.65 18.64
N ARG A 243 -4.53 -20.16 19.57
CA ARG A 243 -4.24 -18.91 20.31
C ARG A 243 -2.94 -19.03 21.11
N ARG A 244 -2.68 -20.17 21.75
CA ARG A 244 -1.42 -20.42 22.47
C ARG A 244 -0.21 -20.31 21.52
N LYS A 245 -0.25 -21.01 20.39
CA LYS A 245 0.81 -20.93 19.35
C LYS A 245 1.02 -19.51 18.82
N GLU A 246 -0.07 -18.76 18.63
CA GLU A 246 0.02 -17.35 18.18
C GLU A 246 0.74 -16.48 19.22
N THR A 247 0.41 -16.62 20.51
CA THR A 247 1.08 -15.86 21.59
C THR A 247 2.56 -16.22 21.73
N GLU A 248 2.93 -17.49 21.55
CA GLU A 248 4.32 -17.93 21.55
C GLU A 248 5.10 -17.34 20.36
N THR A 249 4.49 -17.36 19.18
CA THR A 249 5.08 -16.80 17.96
C THR A 249 5.26 -15.28 18.05
N GLN A 250 4.29 -14.57 18.63
CA GLN A 250 4.37 -13.13 18.86
C GLN A 250 5.49 -12.79 19.86
N ARG A 251 5.59 -13.51 20.98
CA ARG A 251 6.71 -13.35 21.93
C ARG A 251 8.07 -13.60 21.28
N GLY A 252 8.16 -14.55 20.34
CA GLY A 252 9.38 -14.80 19.58
C GLY A 252 9.74 -13.67 18.60
N LYS A 253 8.75 -12.99 18.02
CA LYS A 253 8.95 -11.87 17.09
C LYS A 253 9.36 -10.58 17.82
N ASP A 254 8.74 -10.28 18.95
CA ASP A 254 9.06 -9.10 19.76
C ASP A 254 10.52 -9.13 20.28
N ARG A 255 11.09 -10.33 20.43
CA ARG A 255 12.51 -10.52 20.80
C ARG A 255 13.49 -10.31 19.64
N LYS A 256 13.02 -10.35 18.38
CA LYS A 256 13.87 -10.28 17.18
C LYS A 256 13.75 -8.96 16.41
N SER A 257 12.82 -8.08 16.77
CA SER A 257 12.52 -6.87 15.98
C SER A 257 13.35 -5.66 16.40
N ILE A 258 14.61 -5.60 15.97
CA ILE A 258 15.33 -4.34 15.79
C ILE A 258 16.03 -4.41 14.43
N ASP A 259 15.25 -4.54 13.35
CA ASP A 259 15.77 -4.17 12.03
C ASP A 259 15.46 -2.69 11.83
N PRO A 260 16.47 -1.82 11.65
CA PRO A 260 16.23 -0.42 11.34
C PRO A 260 15.41 -0.33 10.06
N PHE A 261 14.40 0.53 10.07
CA PHE A 261 13.57 0.80 8.90
C PHE A 261 14.46 1.28 7.75
N GLN A 262 14.75 0.39 6.81
CA GLN A 262 15.44 0.74 5.59
C GLN A 262 14.40 1.22 4.59
N ASP A 263 14.50 2.48 4.19
CA ASP A 263 13.59 3.05 3.20
C ASP A 263 13.76 2.28 1.86
N PRO A 264 12.74 1.52 1.42
CA PRO A 264 12.83 0.75 0.19
C PRO A 264 13.04 1.64 -1.05
N PHE A 265 12.68 2.92 -0.96
CA PHE A 265 12.78 3.90 -2.04
C PHE A 265 14.16 4.54 -2.18
N ALA A 266 14.94 4.55 -1.09
CA ALA A 266 16.31 5.05 -1.10
C ALA A 266 17.33 3.97 -1.50
N SER A 267 16.89 2.73 -1.76
CA SER A 267 17.81 1.67 -2.14
C SER A 267 18.42 1.94 -3.53
N PRO A 268 19.73 1.74 -3.73
CA PRO A 268 20.38 1.98 -5.02
C PRO A 268 19.78 1.16 -6.16
N ARG A 269 19.27 -0.04 -5.86
CA ARG A 269 18.55 -0.88 -6.82
C ARG A 269 17.24 -0.25 -7.28
N TRP A 270 16.52 0.39 -6.36
CA TRP A 270 15.27 1.07 -6.67
C TRP A 270 15.51 2.30 -7.54
N LEU A 271 16.48 3.14 -7.19
CA LEU A 271 16.84 4.30 -8.00
C LEU A 271 17.24 3.92 -9.43
N LYS A 272 18.07 2.86 -9.60
CA LYS A 272 18.41 2.34 -10.94
C LYS A 272 17.19 1.91 -11.74
N LYS A 273 16.20 1.27 -11.10
CA LYS A 273 14.95 0.88 -11.77
C LYS A 273 14.15 2.11 -12.22
N VAL A 274 14.07 3.13 -11.38
CA VAL A 274 13.35 4.38 -11.67
C VAL A 274 14.01 5.11 -12.84
N SER A 275 15.34 5.27 -12.81
CA SER A 275 16.08 5.87 -13.93
C SER A 275 15.88 5.11 -15.23
N ARG A 276 15.83 3.77 -15.20
CA ARG A 276 15.53 2.98 -16.40
C ARG A 276 14.12 3.24 -16.94
N LEU A 277 13.12 3.30 -16.06
CA LEU A 277 11.74 3.61 -16.45
C LEU A 277 11.62 5.01 -17.04
N GLU A 278 12.33 5.98 -16.50
CA GLU A 278 12.39 7.33 -17.04
C GLU A 278 12.97 7.36 -18.47
N MET A 279 14.03 6.59 -18.72
CA MET A 279 14.62 6.44 -20.06
C MET A 279 13.65 5.74 -21.03
N GLU A 280 12.98 4.68 -20.60
CA GLU A 280 11.97 3.97 -21.41
C GLU A 280 10.79 4.90 -21.77
N GLU A 281 10.34 5.74 -20.84
CA GLU A 281 9.31 6.75 -21.08
C GLU A 281 9.76 7.81 -22.09
N LEU A 282 11.02 8.27 -22.00
CA LEU A 282 11.62 9.20 -22.96
C LEU A 282 11.63 8.61 -24.38
N GLU A 283 11.96 7.33 -24.53
CA GLU A 283 11.98 6.66 -25.83
C GLU A 283 10.58 6.51 -26.41
N GLN A 284 9.59 6.09 -25.60
CA GLN A 284 8.22 5.86 -26.05
C GLN A 284 7.49 7.16 -26.37
N ASN A 285 7.64 8.17 -25.51
CA ASN A 285 6.89 9.43 -25.62
C ASN A 285 7.67 10.55 -26.32
N GLY A 286 8.97 10.37 -26.59
CA GLY A 286 9.87 11.39 -27.11
C GLY A 286 9.41 12.02 -28.43
N ARG A 287 8.85 11.25 -29.37
CA ARG A 287 8.35 11.81 -30.65
C ARG A 287 7.13 12.72 -30.49
N ARG A 288 6.21 12.38 -29.57
CA ARG A 288 5.01 13.19 -29.28
C ARG A 288 5.38 14.42 -28.44
N GLN A 289 6.26 14.22 -27.46
CA GLN A 289 6.77 15.28 -26.61
C GLN A 289 7.61 16.30 -27.39
N ALA A 290 8.44 15.87 -28.34
CA ALA A 290 9.26 16.78 -29.16
C ALA A 290 8.43 17.86 -29.88
N ARG A 291 7.27 17.48 -30.44
CA ARG A 291 6.37 18.44 -31.10
C ARG A 291 5.73 19.43 -30.13
N HIS A 292 5.42 18.98 -28.91
CA HIS A 292 4.86 19.86 -27.87
C HIS A 292 5.92 20.78 -27.29
N ASN A 293 7.11 20.24 -27.00
CA ASN A 293 8.27 20.97 -26.51
C ASN A 293 8.72 22.04 -27.50
N LYS A 294 8.65 21.76 -28.81
CA LYS A 294 8.91 22.76 -29.85
C LYS A 294 7.99 23.97 -29.71
N LYS A 295 6.68 23.76 -29.55
CA LYS A 295 5.70 24.85 -29.35
C LYS A 295 5.97 25.65 -28.08
N VAL A 296 6.38 24.97 -27.00
CA VAL A 296 6.74 25.65 -25.74
C VAL A 296 7.97 26.53 -25.93
N ARG A 297 9.01 26.02 -26.61
CA ARG A 297 10.21 26.81 -26.95
C ARG A 297 9.91 28.01 -27.84
N GLU A 298 9.14 27.80 -28.91
CA GLU A 298 8.66 28.87 -29.80
C GLU A 298 7.88 29.94 -29.02
N PHE A 299 7.05 29.56 -28.05
CA PHE A 299 6.32 30.51 -27.21
C PHE A 299 7.24 31.41 -26.35
N PHE A 300 8.37 30.88 -25.89
CA PHE A 300 9.37 31.65 -25.14
C PHE A 300 10.41 32.35 -26.03
N GLY A 301 10.24 32.30 -27.36
CA GLY A 301 11.16 32.94 -28.31
C GLY A 301 12.49 32.19 -28.49
N GLU A 302 12.56 30.93 -28.10
CA GLU A 302 13.68 30.04 -28.41
C GLU A 302 13.48 29.44 -29.80
N ASP A 303 13.77 30.20 -30.86
CA ASP A 303 13.87 29.64 -32.21
C ASP A 303 15.16 28.83 -32.35
N GLU A 304 15.08 27.66 -33.02
CA GLU A 304 16.22 26.79 -33.36
C GLU A 304 17.17 27.43 -34.41
N GLN A 305 17.67 28.62 -34.14
CA GLN A 305 18.84 29.18 -34.84
C GLN A 305 20.07 29.06 -33.94
N ALA A 306 20.56 27.82 -33.78
CA ALA A 306 21.93 27.46 -33.45
C ALA A 306 22.21 26.02 -33.88
#